data_AF-A0A965RYS2-F1
#
_entry.id   AF-A0A965RYS2-F1
#
_cell.length_a   1.000
_cell.length_b   1.000
_cell.length_c   1.000
_cell.angle_alpha   90.00
_cell.angle_beta   90.00
_cell.angle_gamma   90.00
#
_symmetry.space_group_name_H-M   'P 1'
#
loop_
_entity.id
_entity.type
_entity.pdbx_description
1 polymer ?
#
loop_
_entity_poly.entity_id
_entity_poly.type
_entity_poly.pdbx_seq_one_letter_code
_entity_poly.pdbx_strand_id
1 'polypeptide(L)'
;MNEQLSFLPAAECCPLLPPSGSRTEQCLNYLLEHGDITQLDWLREGKGWRLASNIKELDYLGWEPKSDLVKCEGFPHPIARYSLPEKAKRAAQLLMAGGEHVDP
;
A
#
# COMPACT_ATOMS: atom_id res chain seq x y z
N MET A 1 22.99 14.29 26.61
CA MET A 1 21.86 13.50 27.13
C MET A 1 20.60 14.06 26.51
N ASN A 2 20.03 13.41 25.50
CA ASN A 2 18.76 13.81 24.88
C ASN A 2 17.90 12.54 24.76
N GLU A 3 17.32 12.09 25.88
CA GLU A 3 16.44 10.92 25.94
C GLU A 3 14.95 11.30 26.04
N GLN A 4 14.60 12.57 25.79
CA GLN A 4 13.25 13.09 26.07
C GLN A 4 12.17 12.75 25.02
N LEU A 5 12.48 11.94 24.00
CA LEU A 5 11.54 11.59 22.93
C LEU A 5 11.01 10.14 23.01
N SER A 6 11.48 9.33 23.96
CA SER A 6 11.02 7.94 24.15
C SER A 6 9.62 7.84 24.79
N PHE A 7 9.05 8.96 25.26
CA PHE A 7 7.70 9.03 25.85
C PHE A 7 6.58 9.18 24.81
N LEU A 8 6.90 9.61 23.59
CA LEU A 8 5.89 9.71 22.55
C LEU A 8 5.63 8.30 21.99
N PRO A 9 4.36 7.88 21.86
CA PRO A 9 4.04 6.62 21.20
C PRO A 9 4.63 6.64 19.78
N ALA A 10 5.00 5.47 19.26
CA ALA A 10 5.44 5.34 17.88
C ALA A 10 4.40 6.01 16.97
N ALA A 11 4.85 6.85 16.03
CA ALA A 11 3.96 7.61 15.17
C ALA A 11 2.88 6.69 14.57
N GLU A 12 1.61 7.01 14.84
CA GLU A 12 0.49 6.23 14.37
C GLU A 12 0.46 6.25 12.84
N CYS A 13 0.21 5.10 12.23
CA CYS A 13 0.00 5.01 10.80
C CYS A 13 -1.39 5.57 10.49
N CYS A 14 -1.45 6.83 10.06
CA CYS A 14 -2.67 7.54 9.70
C CYS A 14 -2.71 7.82 8.19
N PRO A 15 -2.84 6.79 7.34
CA PRO A 15 -2.86 6.99 5.90
C PRO A 15 -4.14 7.67 5.44
N LEU A 16 -4.06 8.38 4.32
CA LEU A 16 -5.21 8.94 3.62
C LEU A 16 -5.75 7.97 2.57
N LEU A 17 -7.07 7.91 2.42
CA LEU A 17 -7.68 7.15 1.34
C LEU A 17 -7.32 7.80 -0.01
N PRO A 18 -6.92 7.00 -1.02
CA PRO A 18 -6.72 7.50 -2.37
C PRO A 18 -8.05 8.00 -2.97
N PRO A 19 -8.01 8.87 -4.00
CA PRO A 19 -9.21 9.33 -4.68
C PRO A 19 -10.03 8.16 -5.24
N SER A 20 -11.35 8.19 -5.03
CA SER A 20 -12.25 7.13 -5.49
C SER A 20 -12.22 6.95 -7.01
N GLY A 21 -12.21 5.71 -7.47
CA GLY A 21 -12.09 5.31 -8.87
C GLY A 21 -10.68 5.45 -9.44
N SER A 22 -9.71 5.95 -8.69
CA SER A 22 -8.33 6.12 -9.16
C SER A 22 -7.61 4.78 -9.33
N ARG A 23 -6.56 4.76 -10.15
CA ARG A 23 -5.68 3.58 -10.25
C ARG A 23 -4.93 3.32 -8.94
N THR A 24 -4.75 4.35 -8.13
CA THR A 24 -4.11 4.28 -6.81
C THR A 24 -5.02 3.59 -5.80
N GLU A 25 -6.33 3.88 -5.82
CA GLU A 25 -7.33 3.11 -5.07
C GLU A 25 -7.35 1.64 -5.49
N GLN A 26 -7.38 1.37 -6.80
CA GLN A 26 -7.34 -0.01 -7.29
C GLN A 26 -6.05 -0.74 -6.87
N CYS A 27 -4.92 -0.02 -6.82
CA CYS A 27 -3.65 -0.57 -6.36
C CYS A 27 -3.68 -0.89 -4.85
N LEU A 28 -4.26 -0.01 -4.04
CA LEU A 28 -4.46 -0.24 -2.61
C LEU A 28 -5.34 -1.47 -2.37
N ASN A 29 -6.49 -1.56 -3.03
CA ASN A 29 -7.42 -2.67 -2.88
C ASN A 29 -6.76 -4.00 -3.27
N TYR A 30 -6.02 -4.03 -4.38
CA TYR A 30 -5.29 -5.23 -4.79
C TYR A 30 -4.27 -5.67 -3.73
N LEU A 31 -3.51 -4.73 -3.16
CA LEU A 31 -2.54 -5.02 -2.10
C LEU A 31 -3.20 -5.52 -0.81
N LEU A 32 -4.39 -5.04 -0.48
CA LEU A 32 -5.16 -5.49 0.68
C LEU A 32 -5.76 -6.89 0.47
N GLU A 33 -6.22 -7.19 -0.74
CA GLU A 33 -6.85 -8.47 -1.10
C GLU A 33 -5.82 -9.59 -1.33
N HIS A 34 -4.75 -9.31 -2.08
CA HIS A 34 -3.77 -10.31 -2.52
C HIS A 34 -2.47 -10.29 -1.70
N GLY A 35 -2.24 -9.23 -0.93
CA GLY A 35 -1.09 -9.09 -0.04
C GLY A 35 0.18 -8.52 -0.70
N ASP A 36 0.46 -8.91 -1.94
CA ASP A 36 1.57 -8.37 -2.73
C ASP A 36 1.23 -8.24 -4.22
N ILE A 37 2.05 -7.48 -4.95
CA ILE A 37 1.91 -7.32 -6.40
C ILE A 37 3.23 -6.99 -7.10
N THR A 38 3.41 -7.53 -8.30
CA THR A 38 4.48 -7.12 -9.22
C THR A 38 3.96 -6.37 -10.45
N GLN A 39 4.85 -5.70 -11.20
CA GLN A 39 4.48 -5.04 -12.45
C GLN A 39 3.92 -6.04 -13.50
N LEU A 40 4.31 -7.32 -13.44
CA LEU A 40 3.79 -8.36 -14.33
C LEU A 40 2.34 -8.72 -13.98
N ASP A 41 2.02 -8.88 -12.70
CA ASP A 41 0.66 -9.19 -12.24
C ASP A 41 -0.28 -8.04 -12.62
N TRP A 42 0.15 -6.80 -12.36
CA TRP A 42 -0.60 -5.60 -12.73
C TRP A 42 -0.87 -5.48 -14.24
N LEU A 43 0.08 -5.90 -15.09
CA LEU A 43 -0.10 -5.93 -16.54
C LEU A 43 -1.06 -7.04 -16.98
N ARG A 44 -0.97 -8.23 -16.38
CA ARG A 44 -1.86 -9.36 -16.67
C ARG A 44 -3.33 -9.03 -16.36
N GLU A 45 -3.55 -8.24 -15.32
CA GLU A 45 -4.87 -7.71 -14.94
C GLU A 45 -5.36 -6.55 -15.84
N GLY A 46 -4.59 -6.15 -16.86
CA GLY A 46 -4.96 -5.06 -17.77
C GLY A 46 -4.94 -3.66 -17.13
N LYS A 47 -4.29 -3.49 -15.97
CA LYS A 47 -4.31 -2.23 -15.19
C LYS A 47 -3.24 -1.20 -15.65
N GLY A 48 -2.52 -1.51 -16.73
CA GLY A 48 -1.59 -0.61 -17.43
C GLY A 48 -0.13 -0.71 -16.97
N TRP A 49 0.72 0.22 -17.41
CA TRP A 49 2.19 0.11 -17.31
C TRP A 49 2.85 0.91 -16.17
N ARG A 50 2.06 1.56 -15.30
CA ARG A 50 2.55 2.51 -14.29
C ARG A 50 2.31 2.06 -12.84
N LEU A 51 2.54 0.79 -12.51
CA LEU A 51 2.36 0.31 -11.13
C LEU A 51 3.20 1.12 -10.14
N ALA A 52 4.49 1.31 -10.46
CA ALA A 52 5.41 2.05 -9.58
C ALA A 52 4.96 3.48 -9.27
N SER A 53 4.23 4.13 -10.19
CA SER A 53 3.65 5.45 -9.96
C SER A 53 2.53 5.40 -8.92
N ASN A 54 1.63 4.42 -9.00
CA ASN A 54 0.55 4.24 -8.03
C ASN A 54 1.13 3.87 -6.66
N ILE A 55 2.14 3.01 -6.61
CA ILE A 55 2.87 2.67 -5.38
C ILE A 55 3.48 3.93 -4.75
N LYS A 56 4.09 4.81 -5.54
CA LYS A 56 4.67 6.05 -5.02
C LYS A 56 3.59 7.02 -4.51
N GLU A 57 2.42 7.04 -5.13
CA GLU A 57 1.29 7.83 -4.64
C GLU A 57 0.76 7.27 -3.30
N LEU A 58 0.69 5.95 -3.13
CA LEU A 58 0.37 5.33 -1.84
C LEU A 58 1.37 5.70 -0.75
N ASP A 59 2.66 5.74 -1.08
CA ASP A 59 3.70 6.22 -0.17
C ASP A 59 3.46 7.68 0.27
N TYR A 60 3.11 8.57 -0.67
CA TYR A 60 2.75 9.96 -0.34
C TYR A 60 1.48 10.08 0.51
N LEU A 61 0.55 9.14 0.38
CA LEU A 61 -0.66 9.05 1.19
C LEU A 61 -0.42 8.39 2.57
N GLY A 62 0.83 7.99 2.89
CA GLY A 62 1.20 7.45 4.19
C GLY A 62 0.98 5.94 4.36
N TRP A 63 0.74 5.21 3.26
CA TRP A 63 0.58 3.74 3.30
C TRP A 63 1.91 2.98 3.44
N GLU A 64 3.03 3.65 3.21
CA GLU A 64 4.40 3.13 3.36
C GLU A 64 4.63 1.74 2.73
N PRO A 65 4.36 1.56 1.42
CA PRO A 65 4.55 0.28 0.75
C PRO A 65 6.01 -0.16 0.80
N LYS A 66 6.22 -1.46 1.03
CA LYS A 66 7.54 -2.10 0.96
C LYS A 66 7.85 -2.54 -0.46
N SER A 67 9.13 -2.60 -0.79
CA SER A 67 9.60 -3.09 -2.09
C SER A 67 10.75 -4.07 -1.89
N ASP A 68 10.57 -5.29 -2.38
CA ASP A 68 11.61 -6.32 -2.41
C ASP A 68 11.84 -6.75 -3.86
N LEU A 69 13.09 -7.06 -4.23
CA LEU A 69 13.40 -7.60 -5.55
C LEU A 69 13.20 -9.12 -5.55
N VAL A 70 12.37 -9.62 -6.48
CA VAL A 70 12.10 -11.04 -6.65
C VAL A 70 12.49 -11.51 -8.05
N LYS A 71 13.03 -12.72 -8.15
CA LYS A 71 13.28 -13.37 -9.44
C LYS A 71 12.00 -14.04 -9.91
N CYS A 72 11.56 -13.72 -11.12
CA CYS A 72 10.41 -14.35 -11.76
C CYS A 72 10.88 -15.30 -12.86
N GLU A 73 10.20 -16.44 -13.00
CA GLU A 73 10.47 -17.37 -14.09
C GLU A 73 10.23 -16.69 -15.44
N GLY A 74 11.15 -16.94 -16.39
CA GLY A 74 11.09 -16.34 -17.73
C GLY A 74 11.53 -14.86 -17.79
N PHE A 75 11.92 -14.24 -16.68
CA PHE A 75 12.45 -12.88 -16.67
C PHE A 75 13.95 -12.86 -16.35
N PRO A 76 14.79 -12.19 -17.17
CA PRO A 76 16.25 -12.19 -16.99
C PRO A 76 16.71 -11.39 -15.77
N HIS A 77 15.91 -10.42 -15.33
CA HIS A 77 16.23 -9.53 -14.22
C HIS A 77 15.18 -9.63 -13.11
N PRO A 78 15.59 -9.51 -11.83
CA PRO A 78 14.64 -9.39 -10.73
C PRO A 78 13.71 -8.20 -10.93
N ILE A 79 12.46 -8.35 -10.51
CA ILE A 79 11.45 -7.29 -10.57
C ILE A 79 11.04 -6.89 -9.15
N ALA A 80 10.57 -5.66 -9.00
CA ALA A 80 10.05 -5.19 -7.73
C ALA A 80 8.71 -5.87 -7.42
N ARG A 81 8.62 -6.45 -6.22
CA ARG A 81 7.39 -6.89 -5.58
C ARG A 81 7.05 -5.92 -4.47
N TYR A 82 5.82 -5.41 -4.50
CA TYR A 82 5.33 -4.44 -3.54
C TYR A 82 4.34 -5.10 -2.58
N SER A 83 4.39 -4.70 -1.31
CA SER A 83 3.45 -5.16 -0.28
C SER A 83 3.18 -4.06 0.73
N LEU A 84 2.10 -4.19 1.50
CA LEU A 84 1.81 -3.28 2.61
C LEU A 84 2.39 -3.80 3.94
N PRO A 85 2.93 -2.92 4.79
CA PRO A 85 3.30 -3.31 6.16
C PRO A 85 2.04 -3.65 6.97
N GLU A 86 2.20 -4.50 7.99
CA GLU A 86 1.09 -4.90 8.88
C GLU A 86 0.41 -3.72 9.60
N LYS A 87 1.13 -2.61 9.83
CA LYS A 87 0.52 -1.39 10.37
C LYS A 87 -0.46 -0.74 9.38
N ALA A 88 -0.14 -0.74 8.08
CA ALA A 88 -1.00 -0.17 7.04
C ALA A 88 -2.23 -1.05 6.80
N LYS A 89 -2.08 -2.39 6.85
CA LYS A 89 -3.23 -3.32 6.78
C LYS A 89 -4.19 -3.12 7.95
N ARG A 90 -3.68 -2.94 9.18
CA ARG A 90 -4.48 -2.59 10.35
C ARG A 90 -5.17 -1.23 10.20
N ALA A 91 -4.48 -0.23 9.67
CA ALA A 91 -5.08 1.07 9.39
C ALA A 91 -6.24 0.97 8.38
N ALA A 92 -6.09 0.16 7.32
CA ALA A 92 -7.19 -0.11 6.39
C ALA A 92 -8.42 -0.72 7.07
N GLN A 93 -8.23 -1.69 7.96
CA GLN A 93 -9.33 -2.31 8.72
C GLN A 93 -10.08 -1.28 9.57
N LEU A 94 -9.36 -0.37 10.24
CA LEU A 94 -9.96 0.71 11.03
C LEU A 94 -10.73 1.71 10.16
N LEU A 95 -10.18 2.08 9.00
CA LEU A 95 -10.85 2.98 8.05
C LEU A 95 -12.12 2.35 7.46
N MET A 96 -12.11 1.04 7.18
CA MET A 96 -13.29 0.33 6.68
C MET A 96 -14.35 0.11 7.77
N ALA A 97 -13.95 -0.19 9.01
CA ALA A 97 -14.87 -0.31 10.14
C ALA A 97 -15.46 1.04 10.57
N GLY A 98 -14.71 2.13 10.45
CA GLY A 98 -15.16 3.50 10.76
C GLY A 98 -16.14 4.08 9.73
N GLY A 99 -16.23 3.48 8.54
CA GLY A 99 -17.19 3.87 7.50
C GLY A 99 -18.63 3.39 7.74
N GLU A 100 -18.86 2.49 8.71
CA GLU A 100 -20.19 2.01 9.10
C GLU A 100 -20.95 2.96 10.05
N HIS A 101 -20.43 4.15 10.34
CA HIS A 101 -21.18 5.18 11.08
C HIS A 101 -21.75 6.24 10.13
N VAL A 102 -22.71 5.80 9.30
CA VAL A 102 -23.70 6.70 8.71
C VAL A 102 -25.05 6.32 9.31
N ASP A 103 -25.44 7.03 10.35
CA ASP A 103 -26.79 7.03 10.94
C ASP A 103 -27.29 8.48 10.95
N PRO A 104 -28.60 8.77 10.85
CA PRO A 104 -29.70 8.10 10.14
C PRO A 104 -30.34 8.98 9.03
#